data_AF-A0A4Y8LHQ6-F1
#
_entry.id   AF-A0A4Y8LHQ6-F1
#
_cell.length_a   1.000
_cell.length_b   1.000
_cell.length_c   1.000
_cell.angle_alpha   90.00
_cell.angle_beta   90.00
_cell.angle_gamma   90.00
#
_symmetry.space_group_name_H-M   'P 1'
#
loop_
_entity.id
_entity.type
_entity.pdbx_description
1 polymer ?
#
loop_
_entity_poly.entity_id
_entity_poly.type
_entity_poly.pdbx_seq_one_letter_code
_entity_poly.pdbx_strand_id
1 'polypeptide(L)'
;MENWKDYCTAQNFLGVGSTRKAYRAGNKVIKVHLHPIGYEQSRHELLIYQEMKRLGYVGYFAEVTEVHKEYAVQSFAKPLELRNAQTYDLSEDDERLTEPYKKILSILDHEFDSFDLKDSGNFGINEAGRLVFIDYGMTKKQYESEWVREADAGVIPQIFFEACAVCGVEKELRIYGKDDQDRRCVGCGKE
;
A
#
# COMPACT_ATOMS: atom_id res chain seq x y z
N MET A 1 -12.73 10.64 -12.18
CA MET A 1 -13.78 11.07 -11.21
C MET A 1 -13.72 12.59 -10.98
N GLU A 2 -14.77 13.36 -11.31
CA GLU A 2 -14.84 14.79 -10.93
C GLU A 2 -15.03 14.91 -9.40
N ASN A 3 -14.32 15.85 -8.75
CA ASN A 3 -14.37 16.11 -7.30
C ASN A 3 -13.94 14.96 -6.36
N TRP A 4 -12.93 14.16 -6.74
CA TRP A 4 -12.40 13.07 -5.90
C TRP A 4 -12.04 13.48 -4.45
N LYS A 5 -11.66 14.75 -4.25
CA LYS A 5 -11.30 15.30 -2.93
C LYS A 5 -12.47 15.26 -1.94
N ASP A 6 -13.70 15.42 -2.41
CA ASP A 6 -14.90 15.42 -1.56
C ASP A 6 -15.17 14.03 -0.97
N TYR A 7 -14.62 12.99 -1.60
CA TYR A 7 -14.67 11.61 -1.12
C TYR A 7 -13.50 11.24 -0.19
N CYS A 8 -12.62 12.18 0.17
CA CYS A 8 -11.47 11.92 1.03
C CYS A 8 -11.65 12.62 2.39
N THR A 9 -12.34 11.96 3.32
CA THR A 9 -12.66 12.50 4.65
C THR A 9 -11.96 11.73 5.76
N ALA A 10 -11.94 12.28 6.97
CA ALA A 10 -11.38 11.58 8.12
C ALA A 10 -12.16 10.28 8.45
N GLN A 11 -13.47 10.26 8.18
CA GLN A 11 -14.36 9.14 8.50
C GLN A 11 -14.14 7.93 7.60
N ASN A 12 -13.63 8.13 6.39
CA ASN A 12 -13.38 7.06 5.42
C ASN A 12 -11.90 6.83 5.12
N PHE A 13 -11.02 7.43 5.90
CA PHE A 13 -9.58 7.19 5.83
C PHE A 13 -9.27 5.72 6.19
N LEU A 14 -8.49 5.06 5.34
CA LEU A 14 -8.07 3.67 5.52
C LEU A 14 -6.66 3.56 6.09
N GLY A 15 -5.77 4.47 5.69
CA GLY A 15 -4.36 4.41 6.08
C GLY A 15 -3.49 5.35 5.25
N VAL A 16 -2.27 5.54 5.70
CA VAL A 16 -1.25 6.36 5.04
C VAL A 16 0.05 5.58 5.01
N GLY A 17 0.66 5.46 3.84
CA GLY A 17 2.02 4.98 3.69
C GLY A 17 3.00 6.15 3.51
N SER A 18 4.21 5.83 3.09
CA SER A 18 5.25 6.85 2.85
C SER A 18 4.92 7.78 1.68
N THR A 19 4.27 7.26 0.63
CA THR A 19 4.11 7.98 -0.65
C THR A 19 2.65 8.19 -1.06
N ARG A 20 1.72 7.50 -0.40
CA ARG A 20 0.28 7.53 -0.71
C ARG A 20 -0.56 7.44 0.54
N LYS A 21 -1.79 7.95 0.48
CA LYS A 21 -2.84 7.74 1.50
C LYS A 21 -4.10 7.20 0.85
N ALA A 22 -4.83 6.35 1.56
CA ALA A 22 -5.98 5.64 1.02
C ALA A 22 -7.28 6.05 1.73
N TYR A 23 -8.34 6.26 0.95
CA TYR A 23 -9.69 6.56 1.43
C TYR A 23 -10.69 5.62 0.78
N ARG A 24 -11.68 5.16 1.55
CA ARG A 24 -12.77 4.33 1.04
C ARG A 24 -13.91 5.20 0.50
N ALA A 25 -14.20 5.08 -0.78
CA ALA A 25 -15.35 5.72 -1.44
C ALA A 25 -16.33 4.63 -1.91
N GLY A 26 -17.22 4.18 -1.02
CA GLY A 26 -18.15 3.08 -1.31
C GLY A 26 -17.44 1.75 -1.52
N ASN A 27 -17.56 1.19 -2.74
CA ASN A 27 -16.87 -0.03 -3.18
C ASN A 27 -15.52 0.25 -3.87
N LYS A 28 -15.00 1.48 -3.73
CA LYS A 28 -13.71 1.91 -4.28
C LYS A 28 -12.77 2.42 -3.20
N VAL A 29 -11.49 2.45 -3.54
CA VAL A 29 -10.42 3.12 -2.81
C VAL A 29 -9.87 4.23 -3.69
N ILE A 30 -9.72 5.41 -3.10
CA ILE A 30 -8.99 6.53 -3.68
C ILE A 30 -7.62 6.57 -3.00
N LYS A 31 -6.56 6.29 -3.76
CA LYS A 31 -5.17 6.43 -3.32
C LYS A 31 -4.67 7.81 -3.73
N VAL A 32 -4.51 8.72 -2.79
CA VAL A 32 -3.99 10.07 -3.04
C VAL A 32 -2.46 10.03 -2.98
N HIS A 33 -1.80 10.58 -3.99
CA HIS A 33 -0.35 10.63 -4.06
C HIS A 33 0.18 11.77 -3.20
N LEU A 34 1.07 11.46 -2.27
CA LEU A 34 1.75 12.42 -1.39
C LEU A 34 3.12 12.81 -1.95
N HIS A 35 3.68 11.97 -2.83
CA HIS A 35 4.99 12.13 -3.44
C HIS A 35 4.95 11.59 -4.89
N PRO A 36 5.78 12.07 -5.83
CA PRO A 36 5.86 11.55 -7.19
C PRO A 36 6.05 10.03 -7.29
N ILE A 37 6.79 9.42 -6.35
CA ILE A 37 6.94 7.96 -6.24
C ILE A 37 5.57 7.28 -6.13
N GLY A 38 4.62 7.86 -5.39
CA GLY A 38 3.27 7.31 -5.27
C GLY A 38 2.51 7.29 -6.58
N TYR A 39 2.71 8.29 -7.45
CA TYR A 39 2.12 8.30 -8.79
C TYR A 39 2.70 7.20 -9.67
N GLU A 40 4.04 7.03 -9.67
CA GLU A 40 4.69 5.98 -10.46
C GLU A 40 4.31 4.58 -9.96
N GLN A 41 4.17 4.36 -8.65
CA GLN A 41 3.62 3.12 -8.09
C GLN A 41 2.23 2.83 -8.65
N SER A 42 1.31 3.80 -8.63
CA SER A 42 -0.05 3.60 -9.15
C SER A 42 -0.08 3.35 -10.65
N ARG A 43 0.79 3.99 -11.43
CA ARG A 43 0.94 3.70 -12.87
C ARG A 43 1.41 2.27 -13.10
N HIS A 44 2.34 1.80 -12.28
CA HIS A 44 2.86 0.45 -12.38
C HIS A 44 1.80 -0.58 -11.96
N GLU A 45 1.00 -0.31 -10.91
CA GLU A 45 -0.16 -1.13 -10.53
C GLU A 45 -1.16 -1.28 -11.69
N LEU A 46 -1.43 -0.19 -12.43
CA LEU A 46 -2.32 -0.23 -13.59
C LEU A 46 -1.73 -1.09 -14.72
N LEU A 47 -0.44 -0.95 -15.00
CA LEU A 47 0.26 -1.75 -16.02
C LEU A 47 0.23 -3.24 -15.67
N ILE A 48 0.59 -3.59 -14.43
CA ILE A 48 0.55 -4.96 -13.93
C ILE A 48 -0.88 -5.50 -14.00
N TYR A 49 -1.88 -4.74 -13.53
CA TYR A 49 -3.28 -5.17 -13.57
C TYR A 49 -3.76 -5.49 -14.99
N GLN A 50 -3.42 -4.65 -15.96
CA GLN A 50 -3.76 -4.88 -17.37
C GLN A 50 -3.13 -6.15 -17.92
N GLU A 51 -1.87 -6.41 -17.56
CA GLU A 51 -1.17 -7.63 -17.99
C GLU A 51 -1.72 -8.88 -17.30
N MET A 52 -1.97 -8.82 -16.00
CA MET A 52 -2.61 -9.92 -15.26
C MET A 52 -4.02 -10.21 -15.78
N LYS A 53 -4.76 -9.19 -16.22
CA LYS A 53 -6.04 -9.37 -16.91
C LYS A 53 -5.87 -10.11 -18.24
N ARG A 54 -4.86 -9.76 -19.04
CA ARG A 54 -4.53 -10.45 -20.29
C ARG A 54 -4.16 -11.92 -20.07
N LEU A 55 -3.46 -12.22 -18.98
CA LEU A 55 -3.03 -13.57 -18.59
C LEU A 55 -4.13 -14.39 -17.89
N GLY A 56 -5.31 -13.81 -17.63
CA GLY A 56 -6.44 -14.51 -17.01
C GLY A 56 -6.41 -14.52 -15.47
N TYR A 57 -5.57 -13.72 -14.83
CA TYR A 57 -5.43 -13.61 -13.37
C TYR A 57 -6.17 -12.43 -12.75
N VAL A 58 -7.08 -11.77 -13.48
CA VAL A 58 -7.79 -10.56 -13.00
C VAL A 58 -8.46 -10.74 -11.63
N GLY A 59 -8.96 -11.93 -11.31
CA GLY A 59 -9.64 -12.22 -10.05
C GLY A 59 -8.76 -12.25 -8.81
N TYR A 60 -7.44 -12.13 -8.96
CA TYR A 60 -6.45 -12.08 -7.88
C TYR A 60 -6.03 -10.65 -7.51
N PHE A 61 -6.55 -9.64 -8.22
CA PHE A 61 -6.16 -8.25 -8.04
C PHE A 61 -7.38 -7.38 -7.77
N ALA A 62 -7.23 -6.41 -6.90
CA ALA A 62 -8.19 -5.33 -6.81
C ALA A 62 -8.04 -4.43 -8.05
N GLU A 63 -9.11 -4.30 -8.82
CA GLU A 63 -9.10 -3.62 -10.12
C GLU A 63 -8.67 -2.17 -10.00
N VAL A 64 -7.64 -1.78 -10.76
CA VAL A 64 -7.20 -0.39 -10.91
C VAL A 64 -7.97 0.23 -12.08
N THR A 65 -8.86 1.17 -11.81
CA THR A 65 -9.75 1.76 -12.82
C THR A 65 -9.21 3.05 -13.42
N GLU A 66 -8.54 3.88 -12.63
CA GLU A 66 -8.06 5.19 -13.04
C GLU A 66 -6.73 5.51 -12.35
N VAL A 67 -5.82 6.18 -13.05
CA VAL A 67 -4.58 6.73 -12.49
C VAL A 67 -4.39 8.14 -13.05
N HIS A 68 -4.30 9.12 -12.16
CA HIS A 68 -4.03 10.53 -12.42
C HIS A 68 -2.81 10.96 -11.60
N LYS A 69 -2.23 12.12 -11.90
CA LYS A 69 -1.02 12.59 -11.18
C LYS A 69 -1.24 12.69 -9.67
N GLU A 70 -2.41 13.13 -9.25
CA GLU A 70 -2.74 13.40 -7.85
C GLU A 70 -3.36 12.20 -7.12
N TYR A 71 -3.95 11.25 -7.86
CA TYR A 71 -4.66 10.13 -7.25
C TYR A 71 -4.82 8.94 -8.21
N ALA A 72 -5.08 7.77 -7.64
CA ALA A 72 -5.52 6.58 -8.35
C ALA A 72 -6.80 6.02 -7.72
N VAL A 73 -7.55 5.25 -8.50
CA VAL A 73 -8.80 4.61 -8.08
C VAL A 73 -8.70 3.11 -8.28
N GLN A 74 -9.00 2.36 -7.22
CA GLN A 74 -8.99 0.91 -7.19
C GLN A 74 -10.30 0.37 -6.61
N SER A 75 -10.68 -0.86 -6.94
CA SER A 75 -11.76 -1.55 -6.22
C SER A 75 -11.39 -1.77 -4.76
N PHE A 76 -12.37 -1.65 -3.87
CA PHE A 76 -12.16 -1.90 -2.45
C PHE A 76 -12.07 -3.39 -2.15
N ALA A 77 -11.03 -3.77 -1.42
CA ALA A 77 -10.95 -5.03 -0.69
C ALA A 77 -10.67 -4.71 0.78
N LYS A 78 -11.30 -5.46 1.69
CA LYS A 78 -11.11 -5.28 3.13
C LYS A 78 -9.67 -5.66 3.49
N PRO A 79 -8.86 -4.76 4.06
CA PRO A 79 -7.49 -5.10 4.45
C PRO A 79 -7.45 -6.29 5.41
N LEU A 80 -6.35 -7.06 5.35
CA LEU A 80 -6.12 -8.12 6.34
C LEU A 80 -5.99 -7.53 7.75
N GLU A 81 -6.41 -8.29 8.75
CA GLU A 81 -6.31 -7.87 10.14
C GLU A 81 -4.84 -7.86 10.58
N LEU A 82 -4.42 -6.75 11.20
CA LEU A 82 -3.08 -6.62 11.78
C LEU A 82 -2.90 -7.60 12.94
N ARG A 83 -1.68 -8.11 13.12
CA ARG A 83 -1.29 -8.93 14.27
C ARG A 83 -0.42 -8.09 15.18
N ASN A 84 -0.81 -7.94 16.45
CA ASN A 84 -0.14 -7.04 17.40
C ASN A 84 0.01 -5.61 16.84
N ALA A 85 -1.04 -5.12 16.17
CA ALA A 85 -1.07 -3.83 15.48
C ALA A 85 -0.07 -3.67 14.32
N GLN A 86 0.54 -4.75 13.82
CA GLN A 86 1.51 -4.72 12.72
C GLN A 86 1.06 -5.58 11.53
N THR A 87 1.61 -5.28 10.35
CA THR A 87 1.58 -6.21 9.23
C THR A 87 2.45 -7.42 9.55
N TYR A 88 2.26 -8.49 8.80
CA TYR A 88 3.02 -9.72 8.91
C TYR A 88 3.21 -10.30 7.51
N ASP A 89 4.31 -11.03 7.33
CA ASP A 89 4.51 -11.76 6.09
C ASP A 89 3.57 -12.97 6.01
N LEU A 90 2.93 -13.13 4.86
CA LEU A 90 2.26 -14.38 4.52
C LEU A 90 3.33 -15.46 4.28
N SER A 91 3.34 -16.48 5.15
CA SER A 91 4.25 -17.63 5.03
C SER A 91 3.92 -18.48 3.79
N GLU A 92 4.90 -19.25 3.31
CA GLU A 92 4.69 -20.21 2.21
C GLU A 92 3.57 -21.24 2.49
N ASP A 93 3.35 -21.55 3.78
CA ASP A 93 2.33 -22.48 4.26
C ASP A 93 0.97 -21.81 4.50
N ASP A 94 0.81 -20.52 4.17
CA ASP A 94 -0.48 -19.84 4.32
C ASP A 94 -1.49 -20.43 3.32
N GLU A 95 -2.56 -21.05 3.83
CA GLU A 95 -3.56 -21.75 3.02
C GLU A 95 -4.27 -20.84 2.00
N ARG A 96 -4.22 -19.50 2.19
CA ARG A 96 -4.77 -18.53 1.25
C ARG A 96 -3.89 -18.37 0.00
N LEU A 97 -2.59 -18.69 0.10
CA LEU A 97 -1.63 -18.66 -1.00
C LEU A 97 -1.68 -19.94 -1.84
N THR A 98 -2.78 -20.09 -2.59
CA THR A 98 -2.96 -21.18 -3.55
C THR A 98 -1.86 -21.23 -4.63
N GLU A 99 -1.73 -22.33 -5.37
CA GLU A 99 -0.74 -22.45 -6.46
C GLU A 99 -0.81 -21.32 -7.52
N PRO A 100 -2.00 -20.84 -7.94
CA PRO A 100 -2.10 -19.63 -8.76
C PRO A 100 -1.43 -18.40 -8.14
N TYR A 101 -1.55 -18.20 -6.81
CA TYR A 101 -0.88 -17.10 -6.11
C TYR A 101 0.63 -17.19 -6.21
N LYS A 102 1.20 -18.37 -5.97
CA LYS A 102 2.66 -18.59 -6.06
C LYS A 102 3.18 -18.28 -7.47
N LYS A 103 2.42 -18.69 -8.50
CA LYS A 103 2.75 -18.36 -9.88
C LYS A 103 2.70 -16.85 -10.15
N ILE A 104 1.67 -16.16 -9.66
CA ILE A 104 1.55 -14.70 -9.79
C ILE A 104 2.70 -14.01 -9.07
N LEU A 105 3.02 -14.40 -7.84
CA LEU A 105 4.15 -13.86 -7.09
C LEU A 105 5.47 -14.00 -7.86
N SER A 106 5.72 -15.16 -8.48
CA SER A 106 6.89 -15.38 -9.33
C SER A 106 6.92 -14.46 -10.56
N ILE A 107 5.77 -14.23 -11.21
CA ILE A 107 5.65 -13.29 -12.32
C ILE A 107 5.93 -11.85 -11.85
N LEU A 108 5.31 -11.42 -10.75
CA LEU A 108 5.50 -10.08 -10.18
C LEU A 108 6.97 -9.82 -9.81
N ASP A 109 7.64 -10.82 -9.23
CA ASP A 109 9.05 -10.74 -8.85
C ASP A 109 9.98 -10.67 -10.07
N HIS A 110 9.81 -11.57 -11.04
CA HIS A 110 10.77 -11.72 -12.15
C HIS A 110 10.49 -10.82 -13.35
N GLU A 111 9.23 -10.56 -13.68
CA GLU A 111 8.87 -9.79 -14.88
C GLU A 111 8.66 -8.30 -14.58
N PHE A 112 8.26 -7.96 -13.36
CA PHE A 112 7.92 -6.58 -12.98
C PHE A 112 8.86 -5.98 -11.92
N ASP A 113 9.83 -6.74 -11.42
CA ASP A 113 10.73 -6.30 -10.34
C ASP A 113 9.95 -5.85 -9.09
N SER A 114 8.77 -6.42 -8.85
CA SER A 114 7.89 -5.96 -7.76
C SER A 114 8.51 -6.29 -6.40
N PHE A 115 8.37 -5.36 -5.46
CA PHE A 115 8.95 -5.44 -4.12
C PHE A 115 7.90 -5.69 -3.05
N ASP A 116 8.33 -6.28 -1.94
CA ASP A 116 7.53 -6.46 -0.72
C ASP A 116 6.22 -7.28 -0.89
N LEU A 117 6.20 -8.19 -1.85
CA LEU A 117 4.97 -8.86 -2.33
C LEU A 117 4.22 -9.72 -1.29
N LYS A 118 4.82 -10.05 -0.14
CA LYS A 118 4.25 -10.97 0.86
C LYS A 118 3.78 -10.27 2.13
N ASP A 119 4.03 -8.97 2.27
CA ASP A 119 3.52 -8.22 3.41
C ASP A 119 1.98 -8.23 3.39
N SER A 120 1.35 -8.56 4.51
CA SER A 120 -0.11 -8.66 4.63
C SER A 120 -0.86 -7.36 4.28
N GLY A 121 -0.21 -6.19 4.39
CA GLY A 121 -0.74 -4.89 4.01
C GLY A 121 -0.90 -4.71 2.51
N ASN A 122 -0.24 -5.55 1.72
CA ASN A 122 -0.35 -5.60 0.25
C ASN A 122 -1.53 -6.45 -0.23
N PHE A 123 -2.31 -7.03 0.70
CA PHE A 123 -3.48 -7.86 0.40
C PHE A 123 -4.77 -7.37 1.07
N GLY A 124 -5.89 -7.74 0.46
CA GLY A 124 -7.23 -7.59 1.05
C GLY A 124 -8.15 -8.74 0.69
N ILE A 125 -9.32 -8.78 1.33
CA ILE A 125 -10.41 -9.71 1.04
C ILE A 125 -11.49 -8.97 0.23
N ASN A 126 -11.77 -9.43 -0.98
CA ASN A 126 -12.82 -8.84 -1.82
C ASN A 126 -14.23 -9.29 -1.38
N GLU A 127 -15.28 -8.76 -2.03
CA GLU A 127 -16.69 -9.09 -1.71
C GLU A 127 -17.03 -10.59 -1.86
N ALA A 128 -16.27 -11.32 -2.68
CA ALA A 128 -16.42 -12.77 -2.85
C ALA A 128 -15.67 -13.60 -1.79
N GLY A 129 -15.07 -12.96 -0.78
CA GLY A 129 -14.31 -13.63 0.28
C GLY A 129 -12.93 -14.12 -0.16
N ARG A 130 -12.42 -13.67 -1.32
CA ARG A 130 -11.11 -14.08 -1.83
C ARG A 130 -10.03 -13.09 -1.44
N LEU A 131 -8.86 -13.61 -1.08
CA LEU A 131 -7.63 -12.83 -1.04
C LEU A 131 -7.41 -12.18 -2.41
N VAL A 132 -7.00 -10.92 -2.45
CA VAL A 132 -6.56 -10.19 -3.64
C VAL A 132 -5.39 -9.26 -3.30
N PHE A 133 -4.51 -9.01 -4.26
CA PHE A 133 -3.49 -7.97 -4.19
C PHE A 133 -4.14 -6.58 -4.25
N ILE A 134 -3.76 -5.69 -3.33
CA ILE A 134 -4.21 -4.29 -3.29
C ILE A 134 -3.05 -3.30 -3.47
N ASP A 135 -1.82 -3.68 -3.16
CA ASP A 135 -0.62 -2.88 -3.39
C ASP A 135 0.51 -3.77 -3.91
N TYR A 136 1.05 -3.40 -5.07
CA TYR A 136 2.02 -4.20 -5.83
C TYR A 136 2.77 -3.34 -6.86
N GLY A 137 2.75 -2.02 -6.69
CA GLY A 137 3.30 -1.06 -7.65
C GLY A 137 4.78 -0.75 -7.45
N MET A 138 5.31 -0.97 -6.25
CA MET A 138 6.69 -0.65 -5.93
C MET A 138 7.64 -1.64 -6.59
N THR A 139 8.68 -1.14 -7.25
CA THR A 139 9.78 -1.98 -7.74
C THR A 139 10.96 -1.96 -6.78
N LYS A 140 11.78 -3.03 -6.80
CA LYS A 140 13.02 -3.08 -6.00
C LYS A 140 13.95 -1.96 -6.40
N LYS A 141 14.11 -1.72 -7.70
CA LYS A 141 14.93 -0.64 -8.22
C LYS A 141 14.45 0.74 -7.74
N GLN A 142 13.15 1.02 -7.78
CA GLN A 142 12.63 2.31 -7.30
C GLN A 142 12.79 2.45 -5.79
N TYR A 143 12.56 1.36 -5.05
CA TYR A 143 12.78 1.33 -3.61
C TYR A 143 14.24 1.70 -3.26
N GLU A 144 15.20 1.00 -3.85
CA GLU A 144 16.63 1.16 -3.54
C GLU A 144 17.20 2.50 -4.03
N SER A 145 16.83 2.93 -5.25
CA SER A 145 17.46 4.09 -5.89
C SER A 145 16.79 5.43 -5.58
N GLU A 146 15.51 5.42 -5.21
CA GLU A 146 14.73 6.64 -4.96
C GLU A 146 14.15 6.65 -3.55
N TRP A 147 13.36 5.64 -3.18
CA TRP A 147 12.63 5.65 -1.90
C TRP A 147 13.58 5.75 -0.70
N VAL A 148 14.62 4.91 -0.63
CA VAL A 148 15.59 4.94 0.49
C VAL A 148 16.25 6.30 0.61
N ARG A 149 16.65 6.89 -0.53
CA ARG A 149 17.29 8.20 -0.57
C ARG A 149 16.36 9.31 -0.04
N GLU A 150 15.12 9.34 -0.49
CA GLU A 150 14.13 10.34 -0.04
C GLU A 150 13.77 10.14 1.44
N ALA A 151 13.72 8.88 1.89
CA ALA A 151 13.42 8.52 3.26
C ALA A 151 14.54 8.91 4.23
N ASP A 152 15.80 8.70 3.84
CA ASP A 152 16.98 9.12 4.61
C ASP A 152 17.10 10.65 4.68
N ALA A 153 16.72 11.34 3.61
CA ALA A 153 16.65 12.81 3.55
C ALA A 153 15.47 13.40 4.35
N GLY A 154 14.55 12.56 4.83
CA GLY A 154 13.34 12.98 5.55
C GLY A 154 12.28 13.64 4.68
N VAL A 155 12.34 13.46 3.35
CA VAL A 155 11.34 13.96 2.40
C VAL A 155 10.08 13.09 2.44
N ILE A 156 10.25 11.78 2.58
CA ILE A 156 9.17 10.83 2.85
C ILE A 156 9.43 10.12 4.18
N PRO A 157 8.39 9.68 4.91
CA PRO A 157 8.60 9.02 6.18
C PRO A 157 8.94 7.54 6.02
N GLN A 158 9.84 7.08 6.88
CA GLN A 158 9.99 5.67 7.23
C GLN A 158 8.93 5.29 8.26
N ILE A 159 8.45 4.07 8.21
CA ILE A 159 7.39 3.59 9.09
C ILE A 159 7.99 2.68 10.15
N PHE A 160 7.74 2.99 11.42
CA PHE A 160 8.19 2.22 12.58
C PHE A 160 7.02 1.89 13.49
N PHE A 161 6.97 0.68 14.03
CA PHE A 161 5.97 0.32 15.04
C PHE A 161 6.59 0.39 16.44
N GLU A 162 6.29 1.48 17.14
CA GLU A 162 6.83 1.79 18.46
C GLU A 162 5.74 2.41 19.35
N ALA A 163 5.97 2.44 20.65
CA ALA A 163 5.10 3.16 21.58
C ALA A 163 5.20 4.68 21.33
N CYS A 164 4.07 5.33 21.07
CA CYS A 164 4.04 6.79 20.95
C CYS A 164 4.51 7.44 22.26
N ALA A 165 5.47 8.35 22.19
CA ALA A 165 6.04 9.04 23.35
C ALA A 165 5.03 9.87 24.16
N VAL A 166 3.86 10.20 23.58
CA VAL A 166 2.80 10.98 24.23
C VAL A 166 1.68 10.10 24.80
N CYS A 167 1.13 9.17 24.00
CA CYS A 167 0.00 8.35 24.46
C CYS A 167 0.39 6.97 24.98
N GLY A 168 1.66 6.55 24.83
CA GLY A 168 2.18 5.26 25.29
C GLY A 168 1.66 4.04 24.53
N VAL A 169 0.79 4.22 23.53
CA VAL A 169 0.21 3.11 22.76
C VAL A 169 1.15 2.73 21.61
N GLU A 170 1.41 1.43 21.45
CA GLU A 170 2.11 0.89 20.27
C GLU A 170 1.28 1.12 19.00
N LYS A 171 1.85 1.90 18.08
CA LYS A 171 1.22 2.29 16.82
C LYS A 171 2.28 2.54 15.76
N GLU A 172 1.83 2.70 14.53
CA GLU A 172 2.64 3.19 13.44
C GLU A 172 3.11 4.64 13.71
N LEU A 173 4.43 4.83 13.72
CA LEU A 173 5.11 6.11 13.80
C LEU A 173 5.79 6.40 12.46
N ARG A 174 5.60 7.61 11.96
CA ARG A 174 6.18 8.11 10.71
C ARG A 174 7.45 8.87 11.06
N ILE A 175 8.63 8.43 10.61
CA ILE A 175 9.93 9.02 10.97
C ILE A 175 10.55 9.66 9.73
N TYR A 176 10.88 10.94 9.81
CA TYR A 176 11.36 11.74 8.67
C TYR A 176 12.88 11.94 8.75
N GLY A 177 13.61 11.03 8.12
CA GLY A 177 15.07 11.07 8.10
C GLY A 177 15.69 10.46 9.36
N LYS A 178 16.96 10.09 9.24
CA LYS A 178 17.69 9.33 10.27
C LYS A 178 17.81 10.04 11.63
N ASP A 179 17.72 11.37 11.63
CA ASP A 179 17.95 12.21 12.81
C ASP A 179 16.65 12.66 13.48
N ASP A 180 15.47 12.30 12.93
CA ASP A 180 14.18 12.65 13.52
C ASP A 180 13.99 11.98 14.88
N GLN A 181 13.85 12.81 15.92
CA GLN A 181 13.64 12.39 17.30
C GLN A 181 12.17 12.46 17.73
N ASP A 182 11.27 12.95 16.86
CA ASP A 182 9.86 13.07 17.17
C ASP A 182 9.20 11.67 17.15
N ARG A 183 9.11 11.03 18.31
CA ARG A 183 8.47 9.71 18.45
C ARG A 183 6.98 9.81 18.80
N ARG A 184 6.27 10.77 18.20
CA ARG A 184 4.80 10.91 18.33
C ARG A 184 4.07 10.24 17.17
N CYS A 185 2.89 9.69 17.43
CA CYS A 185 2.00 9.23 16.37
C CYS A 185 1.22 10.39 15.74
N VAL A 186 0.64 10.17 14.54
CA VAL A 186 -0.14 11.19 13.82
C VAL A 186 -1.26 11.77 14.70
N GLY A 187 -1.98 10.90 15.44
CA GLY A 187 -3.05 11.34 16.35
C GLY A 187 -2.58 12.18 17.55
N CYS A 188 -1.28 12.18 17.86
CA CYS A 188 -0.66 13.00 18.90
C CYS A 188 0.07 14.23 18.33
N GLY A 189 -0.22 14.60 17.08
CA GLY A 189 0.27 15.84 16.45
C GLY A 189 1.62 15.70 15.74
N LYS A 190 1.96 14.50 15.26
CA LYS A 190 3.01 14.35 14.25
C LYS A 190 2.42 14.61 12.87
N GLU A 191 3.04 15.52 12.12
CA GLU A 191 2.63 15.90 10.75
C GLU A 191 3.17 14.92 9.68
#